data_AF-A0A3M6VN91-F1
#
_entry.id   AF-A0A3M6VN91-F1
#
_cell.length_a   1.000
_cell.length_b   1.000
_cell.length_c   1.000
_cell.angle_alpha   90.00
_cell.angle_beta   90.00
_cell.angle_gamma   90.00
#
_symmetry.space_group_name_H-M   'P 1'
#
loop_
_entity.id
_entity.type
_entity.pdbx_description
1 polymer ?
#
loop_
_entity_poly.entity_id
_entity_poly.type
_entity_poly.pdbx_seq_one_letter_code
_entity_poly.pdbx_strand_id
1 'polypeptide(L)'
;MDVQMEDHDSAAHEEKFRVYNDALVHAATCQEKKCKAHNGRCHKVKASIDHFVRCYGPRRKFSPIETCEVCSKIWGLLCFHAKTCQTPVGRRCAVSQCDYLRDKIIRKRQNDGRELQEAKAKVQLKLEEWPVERRIAQVEADRQQVLQLIADIRAGKTQMIQSQQQHMMSMR
;
A
#
# COMPACT_ATOMS: atom_id res chain seq x y z
N MET A 1 6.81 -6.34 18.86
CA MET A 1 5.40 -6.40 18.47
C MET A 1 5.37 -6.47 16.97
N ASP A 2 5.35 -7.68 16.43
CA ASP A 2 5.24 -7.93 15.00
C ASP A 2 3.84 -7.53 14.54
N VAL A 3 3.76 -6.45 13.78
CA VAL A 3 2.52 -6.02 13.14
C VAL A 3 2.30 -6.96 11.95
N GLN A 4 1.65 -8.09 12.20
CA GLN A 4 1.06 -8.92 11.15
C GLN A 4 -0.09 -8.13 10.54
N MET A 5 0.17 -7.38 9.48
CA MET A 5 -0.89 -6.81 8.65
C MET A 5 -1.62 -7.96 7.95
N GLU A 6 -2.93 -8.01 8.11
CA GLU A 6 -3.80 -9.07 7.62
C GLU A 6 -3.88 -9.06 6.08
N ASP A 7 -3.16 -9.97 5.44
CA ASP A 7 -3.05 -10.11 3.97
C ASP A 7 -4.21 -10.93 3.34
N HIS A 8 -5.22 -11.29 4.16
CA HIS A 8 -6.27 -12.24 3.77
C HIS A 8 -7.25 -11.69 2.71
N ASP A 9 -7.52 -10.38 2.72
CA ASP A 9 -8.48 -9.76 1.78
C ASP A 9 -7.87 -9.54 0.39
N SER A 10 -6.54 -9.37 0.33
CA SER A 10 -5.77 -9.24 -0.92
C SER A 10 -5.82 -10.52 -1.75
N ALA A 11 -5.67 -11.69 -1.13
CA ALA A 11 -5.63 -12.98 -1.83
C ALA A 11 -6.98 -13.35 -2.48
N ALA A 12 -8.10 -13.14 -1.78
CA ALA A 12 -9.43 -13.40 -2.31
C ALA A 12 -9.80 -12.43 -3.47
N HIS A 13 -9.33 -11.19 -3.38
CA HIS A 13 -9.51 -10.19 -4.43
C HIS A 13 -8.65 -10.50 -5.67
N GLU A 14 -7.42 -10.98 -5.49
CA GLU A 14 -6.56 -11.43 -6.58
C GLU A 14 -7.14 -12.64 -7.33
N GLU A 15 -7.72 -13.61 -6.62
CA GLU A 15 -8.33 -14.78 -7.26
C GLU A 15 -9.49 -14.39 -8.19
N LYS A 16 -10.33 -13.44 -7.75
CA LYS A 16 -11.36 -12.86 -8.62
C LYS A 16 -10.75 -12.25 -9.88
N PHE A 17 -9.66 -11.50 -9.76
CA PHE A 17 -8.99 -10.93 -10.93
C PHE A 17 -8.39 -11.98 -11.86
N ARG A 18 -7.85 -13.10 -11.35
CA ARG A 18 -7.38 -14.20 -12.22
C ARG A 18 -8.51 -14.72 -13.11
N VAL A 19 -9.65 -15.04 -12.52
CA VAL A 19 -10.83 -15.55 -13.25
C VAL A 19 -11.36 -14.55 -14.30
N TYR A 20 -11.36 -13.26 -13.97
CA TYR A 20 -11.78 -12.21 -14.91
C TYR A 20 -10.71 -11.86 -15.94
N ASN A 21 -9.42 -12.10 -15.65
CA ASN A 21 -8.32 -11.83 -16.56
C ASN A 21 -8.37 -12.75 -17.78
N ASP A 22 -8.71 -14.03 -17.59
CA ASP A 22 -8.89 -14.94 -18.73
C ASP A 22 -10.03 -14.48 -19.65
N ALA A 23 -11.14 -14.04 -19.05
CA ALA A 23 -12.26 -13.48 -19.80
C ALA A 23 -11.89 -12.16 -20.51
N LEU A 24 -11.01 -11.36 -19.94
CA LEU A 24 -10.49 -10.12 -20.53
C LEU A 24 -9.62 -10.40 -21.76
N VAL A 25 -8.70 -11.37 -21.66
CA VAL A 25 -7.84 -11.77 -22.78
C VAL A 25 -8.71 -12.30 -23.93
N HIS A 26 -9.70 -13.13 -23.62
CA HIS A 26 -10.66 -13.60 -24.63
C HIS A 26 -11.49 -12.44 -25.22
N ALA A 27 -12.01 -11.54 -24.39
CA ALA A 27 -12.83 -10.42 -24.83
C ALA A 27 -12.09 -9.48 -25.81
N ALA A 28 -10.77 -9.36 -25.66
CA ALA A 28 -9.93 -8.49 -26.50
C ALA A 28 -9.88 -8.92 -27.98
N THR A 29 -10.07 -10.21 -28.27
CA THR A 29 -10.06 -10.74 -29.65
C THR A 29 -11.42 -11.26 -30.11
N CYS A 30 -12.36 -11.45 -29.18
CA CYS A 30 -13.69 -11.94 -29.46
C CYS A 30 -14.53 -10.90 -30.23
N GLN A 31 -15.10 -11.27 -31.37
CA GLN A 31 -16.03 -10.41 -32.14
C GLN A 31 -17.51 -10.73 -31.86
N GLU A 32 -17.79 -11.86 -31.20
CA GLU A 32 -19.16 -12.31 -30.92
C GLU A 32 -19.90 -11.37 -29.97
N LYS A 33 -21.09 -10.93 -30.39
CA LYS A 33 -21.96 -10.04 -29.59
C LYS A 33 -22.59 -10.76 -28.40
N LYS A 34 -22.95 -12.04 -28.58
CA LYS A 34 -23.60 -12.90 -27.57
C LYS A 34 -22.71 -14.09 -27.18
N CYS A 35 -21.43 -13.80 -26.89
CA CYS A 35 -20.47 -14.83 -26.49
C CYS A 35 -20.81 -15.44 -25.11
N LYS A 36 -20.92 -16.77 -25.05
CA LYS A 36 -21.13 -17.53 -23.79
C LYS A 36 -19.83 -17.98 -23.11
N ALA A 37 -18.66 -17.73 -23.72
CA ALA A 37 -17.37 -18.12 -23.17
C ALA A 37 -17.13 -17.53 -21.76
N HIS A 38 -16.34 -18.24 -20.95
CA HIS A 38 -16.06 -17.89 -19.55
C HIS A 38 -17.33 -17.66 -18.73
N ASN A 39 -18.34 -18.54 -18.86
CA ASN A 39 -19.63 -18.43 -18.16
C ASN A 39 -20.34 -17.09 -18.41
N GLY A 40 -20.28 -16.58 -19.65
CA GLY A 40 -20.86 -15.29 -20.04
C GLY A 40 -20.10 -14.06 -19.57
N ARG A 41 -18.93 -14.20 -18.92
CA ARG A 41 -18.13 -13.07 -18.45
C ARG A 41 -17.55 -12.23 -19.60
N CYS A 42 -17.29 -12.83 -20.76
CA CYS A 42 -16.83 -12.11 -21.96
C CYS A 42 -17.71 -10.87 -22.25
N HIS A 43 -19.04 -11.05 -22.27
CA HIS A 43 -19.97 -9.95 -22.51
C HIS A 43 -19.88 -8.85 -21.44
N LYS A 44 -19.80 -9.23 -20.14
CA LYS A 44 -19.65 -8.28 -19.03
C LYS A 44 -18.35 -7.49 -19.12
N VAL A 45 -17.25 -8.14 -19.50
CA VAL A 45 -15.96 -7.48 -19.64
C VAL A 45 -15.97 -6.51 -20.83
N LYS A 46 -16.52 -6.91 -21.98
CA LYS A 46 -16.70 -6.00 -23.13
C LYS A 46 -17.50 -4.75 -22.75
N ALA A 47 -18.65 -4.93 -22.11
CA ALA A 47 -19.48 -3.82 -21.65
C ALA A 47 -18.73 -2.89 -20.68
N SER A 48 -17.92 -3.46 -19.77
CA SER A 48 -17.09 -2.69 -18.85
C SER A 48 -16.00 -1.88 -19.56
N ILE A 49 -15.37 -2.44 -20.59
CA ILE A 49 -14.38 -1.74 -21.43
C ILE A 49 -15.05 -0.61 -22.20
N ASP A 50 -16.19 -0.87 -22.84
CA ASP A 50 -16.95 0.15 -23.57
C ASP A 50 -17.35 1.31 -22.66
N HIS A 51 -17.84 1.00 -21.45
CA HIS A 51 -18.14 2.00 -20.45
C HIS A 51 -16.87 2.79 -20.06
N PHE A 52 -15.75 2.12 -19.79
CA PHE A 52 -14.50 2.79 -19.41
C PHE A 52 -14.03 3.80 -20.47
N VAL A 53 -14.06 3.42 -21.75
CA VAL A 53 -13.66 4.31 -22.86
C VAL A 53 -14.60 5.51 -22.97
N ARG A 54 -15.91 5.31 -22.81
CA ARG A 54 -16.92 6.38 -22.95
C ARG A 54 -17.04 7.27 -21.71
N CYS A 55 -16.85 6.72 -20.52
CA CYS A 55 -16.98 7.43 -19.25
C CYS A 55 -15.65 8.02 -18.79
N TYR A 56 -14.63 7.19 -18.57
CA TYR A 56 -13.35 7.66 -18.03
C TYR A 56 -12.47 8.33 -19.08
N GLY A 57 -12.50 7.85 -20.33
CA GLY A 57 -11.70 8.40 -21.43
C GLY A 57 -11.72 9.94 -21.53
N PRO A 58 -12.91 10.58 -21.59
CA PRO A 58 -13.03 12.05 -21.63
C PRO A 58 -12.58 12.76 -20.35
N ARG A 59 -12.86 12.17 -19.18
CA ARG A 59 -12.64 12.83 -17.88
C ARG A 59 -11.29 12.53 -17.22
N ARG A 60 -10.46 11.66 -17.80
CA ARG A 60 -9.17 11.19 -17.23
C ARG A 60 -8.19 12.29 -16.81
N LYS A 61 -8.32 13.51 -17.36
CA LYS A 61 -7.45 14.66 -17.06
C LYS A 61 -7.92 15.48 -15.85
N PHE A 62 -9.20 15.40 -15.50
CA PHE A 62 -9.85 16.33 -14.58
C PHE A 62 -10.59 15.62 -13.44
N SER A 63 -10.75 14.30 -13.52
CA SER A 63 -11.54 13.53 -12.56
C SER A 63 -10.80 12.23 -12.19
N PRO A 64 -10.63 11.94 -10.88
CA PRO A 64 -10.09 10.67 -10.42
C PRO A 64 -10.92 9.49 -10.92
N ILE A 65 -10.28 8.35 -11.17
CA ILE A 65 -10.97 7.18 -11.72
C ILE A 65 -12.04 6.62 -10.79
N GLU A 66 -11.79 6.75 -9.48
CA GLU A 66 -12.58 6.28 -8.35
C GLU A 66 -13.99 6.90 -8.29
N THR A 67 -14.20 8.04 -8.95
CA THR A 67 -15.52 8.68 -9.05
C THR A 67 -16.56 7.85 -9.82
N CYS A 68 -16.14 6.79 -10.52
CA CYS A 68 -17.05 5.82 -11.11
C CYS A 68 -16.63 4.41 -10.72
N GLU A 69 -17.51 3.69 -10.01
CA GLU A 69 -17.24 2.33 -9.54
C GLU A 69 -16.94 1.34 -10.67
N VAL A 70 -17.66 1.44 -11.79
CA VAL A 70 -17.45 0.55 -12.95
C VAL A 70 -16.07 0.78 -13.55
N CYS A 71 -15.67 2.06 -13.70
CA CYS A 71 -14.34 2.43 -14.19
C CYS A 71 -13.23 1.97 -13.23
N SER A 72 -13.44 2.12 -11.91
CA SER A 72 -12.47 1.66 -10.91
C SER A 72 -12.26 0.14 -10.95
N LYS A 73 -13.35 -0.64 -11.05
CA LYS A 73 -13.30 -2.11 -11.13
C LYS A 73 -12.56 -2.61 -12.38
N ILE A 74 -12.93 -2.11 -13.57
CA ILE A 74 -12.26 -2.53 -14.82
C ILE A 74 -10.81 -2.05 -14.87
N TRP A 75 -10.50 -0.88 -14.31
CA TRP A 75 -9.13 -0.41 -14.20
C TRP A 75 -8.25 -1.29 -13.31
N GLY A 76 -8.78 -1.72 -12.16
CA GLY A 76 -8.12 -2.70 -11.30
C GLY A 76 -7.76 -3.98 -12.08
N LEU A 77 -8.71 -4.50 -12.86
CA LEU A 77 -8.49 -5.67 -13.70
C LEU A 77 -7.45 -5.42 -14.81
N LEU A 78 -7.48 -4.26 -15.47
CA LEU A 78 -6.46 -3.89 -16.48
C LEU A 78 -5.06 -3.76 -15.87
N CYS A 79 -4.96 -3.20 -14.67
CA CYS A 79 -3.70 -3.11 -13.93
C CYS A 79 -3.20 -4.49 -13.51
N PHE A 80 -4.09 -5.38 -13.06
CA PHE A 80 -3.76 -6.77 -12.77
C PHE A 80 -3.22 -7.47 -14.02
N HIS A 81 -3.95 -7.39 -15.14
CA HIS A 81 -3.51 -7.93 -16.41
C HIS A 81 -2.12 -7.42 -16.80
N ALA A 82 -1.88 -6.11 -16.74
CA ALA A 82 -0.58 -5.53 -17.09
C ALA A 82 0.57 -6.04 -16.18
N LYS A 83 0.31 -6.32 -14.90
CA LYS A 83 1.30 -6.91 -13.98
C LYS A 83 1.64 -8.36 -14.32
N THR A 84 0.66 -9.14 -14.78
CA THR A 84 0.80 -10.57 -15.07
C THR A 84 0.95 -10.89 -16.55
N CYS A 85 0.94 -9.87 -17.42
CA CYS A 85 0.98 -10.03 -18.87
C CYS A 85 2.32 -10.61 -19.30
N GLN A 86 2.28 -11.75 -19.99
CA GLN A 86 3.46 -12.44 -20.51
C GLN A 86 3.77 -12.08 -21.97
N THR A 87 3.06 -11.11 -22.56
CA THR A 87 3.35 -10.67 -23.93
C THR A 87 4.80 -10.16 -24.01
N PRO A 88 5.64 -10.73 -24.90
CA PRO A 88 7.05 -10.35 -25.00
C PRO A 88 7.24 -8.86 -25.24
N VAL A 89 8.36 -8.31 -24.76
CA VAL A 89 8.76 -6.93 -25.03
C VAL A 89 8.92 -6.76 -26.55
N GLY A 90 8.35 -5.68 -27.09
CA GLY A 90 8.33 -5.42 -28.54
C GLY A 90 7.12 -5.99 -29.28
N ARG A 91 6.27 -6.80 -28.62
CA ARG A 91 4.95 -7.20 -29.16
C ARG A 91 3.84 -6.44 -28.44
N ARG A 92 2.80 -6.05 -29.20
CA ARG A 92 1.62 -5.40 -28.62
C ARG A 92 0.69 -6.42 -28.02
N CYS A 93 0.22 -6.17 -26.81
CA CYS A 93 -0.83 -6.97 -26.22
C CYS A 93 -2.19 -6.63 -26.87
N ALA A 94 -3.05 -7.64 -27.07
CA ALA A 94 -4.40 -7.42 -27.60
C ALA A 94 -5.32 -6.68 -26.61
N VAL A 95 -5.03 -6.78 -25.31
CA VAL A 95 -5.82 -6.13 -24.25
C VAL A 95 -5.60 -4.62 -24.27
N SER A 96 -6.70 -3.88 -24.39
CA SER A 96 -6.70 -2.41 -24.36
C SER A 96 -5.94 -1.86 -23.16
N GLN A 97 -5.13 -0.81 -23.38
CA GLN A 97 -4.31 -0.13 -22.36
C GLN A 97 -3.20 -0.97 -21.70
N CYS A 98 -3.04 -2.26 -22.03
CA CYS A 98 -2.04 -3.12 -21.39
C CYS A 98 -0.61 -2.58 -21.57
N ASP A 99 -0.21 -2.27 -22.81
CA ASP A 99 1.15 -1.79 -23.10
C ASP A 99 1.45 -0.47 -22.36
N TYR A 100 0.49 0.46 -22.36
CA TYR A 100 0.58 1.72 -21.61
C TYR A 100 0.73 1.50 -20.10
N LEU A 101 -0.04 0.57 -19.54
CA LEU A 101 0.01 0.24 -18.12
C LEU A 101 1.31 -0.46 -17.73
N ARG A 102 1.82 -1.37 -18.58
CA ARG A 102 3.13 -2.02 -18.38
C ARG A 102 4.23 -0.99 -18.29
N ASP A 103 4.27 -0.05 -19.23
CA ASP A 103 5.25 1.04 -19.23
C ASP A 103 5.13 1.91 -17.98
N LYS A 104 3.89 2.26 -17.58
CA LYS A 104 3.65 3.00 -16.35
C LYS A 104 4.12 2.26 -15.10
N ILE A 105 3.88 0.96 -15.01
CA ILE A 105 4.32 0.12 -13.88
C ILE A 105 5.85 0.09 -13.82
N ILE A 106 6.52 -0.09 -14.96
CA ILE A 106 7.99 -0.09 -15.04
C ILE A 106 8.56 1.26 -14.58
N ARG A 107 8.05 2.38 -15.13
CA ARG A 107 8.48 3.73 -14.74
C ARG A 107 8.23 4.01 -13.27
N LYS A 108 7.08 3.58 -12.73
CA LYS A 108 6.78 3.72 -11.31
C LYS A 108 7.79 2.96 -10.46
N ARG A 109 8.07 1.69 -10.76
CA ARG A 109 9.07 0.89 -10.03
C ARG A 109 10.47 1.52 -10.05
N GLN A 110 10.88 2.09 -11.19
CA GLN A 110 12.15 2.81 -11.30
C GLN A 110 12.17 4.07 -10.43
N ASN A 111 11.08 4.83 -10.40
CA ASN A 111 10.98 6.03 -9.59
C ASN A 111 10.95 5.69 -8.09
N ASP A 112 10.11 4.74 -7.68
CA ASP A 112 10.02 4.25 -6.30
C ASP A 112 11.41 3.73 -5.82
N GLY A 113 12.15 3.04 -6.69
CA GLY A 113 13.52 2.60 -6.39
C GLY A 113 14.52 3.74 -6.19
N ARG A 114 14.45 4.79 -7.01
CA ARG A 114 15.29 5.99 -6.86
C ARG A 114 14.93 6.74 -5.58
N GLU A 115 13.64 6.98 -5.32
CA GLU A 115 13.18 7.67 -4.10
C GLU A 115 13.63 6.91 -2.84
N LEU A 116 13.56 5.57 -2.87
CA LEU A 116 14.06 4.74 -1.77
C LEU A 116 15.58 4.88 -1.58
N GLN A 117 16.36 4.94 -2.66
CA GLN A 117 17.81 5.17 -2.58
C GLN A 117 18.14 6.56 -2.02
N GLU A 118 17.45 7.60 -2.48
CA GLU A 118 17.62 8.97 -1.98
C GLU A 118 17.23 9.08 -0.50
N ALA A 119 16.15 8.43 -0.07
CA ALA A 119 15.75 8.38 1.33
C ALA A 119 16.81 7.68 2.20
N LYS A 120 17.35 6.55 1.73
CA LYS A 120 18.46 5.85 2.41
C LYS A 120 19.71 6.74 2.53
N ALA A 121 20.10 7.42 1.45
CA ALA A 121 21.25 8.31 1.45
C ALA A 121 21.05 9.50 2.41
N LYS A 122 19.86 10.10 2.46
CA LYS A 122 19.54 11.18 3.41
C LYS A 122 19.60 10.72 4.88
N VAL A 123 19.13 9.51 5.18
CA VAL A 123 19.24 8.95 6.54
C VAL A 123 20.71 8.69 6.88
N GLN A 124 21.50 8.15 5.96
CA GLN A 124 22.93 7.93 6.15
C GLN A 124 23.69 9.23 6.41
N LEU A 125 23.45 10.28 5.60
CA LEU A 125 24.07 11.59 5.81
C LEU A 125 23.68 12.22 7.15
N LYS A 126 22.42 12.13 7.57
CA LYS A 126 21.99 12.61 8.89
C LYS A 126 22.66 11.87 10.04
N LEU A 127 22.94 10.57 9.84
CA LEU A 127 23.72 9.79 10.80
C LEU A 127 25.18 10.26 10.80
N GLU A 128 25.76 10.64 9.67
CA GLU A 128 27.14 11.15 9.62
C GLU A 128 27.27 12.59 10.15
N GLU A 129 26.27 13.45 9.92
CA GLU A 129 26.23 14.85 10.39
C GLU A 129 26.18 14.99 11.92
N TRP A 130 25.69 13.97 12.64
CA TRP A 130 25.85 13.91 14.09
C TRP A 130 27.18 13.22 14.40
N PRO A 131 28.17 13.91 14.99
CA PRO A 131 29.38 13.25 15.46
C PRO A 131 29.01 12.11 16.43
N VAL A 132 29.79 11.02 16.42
CA VAL A 132 29.57 9.86 17.30
C VAL A 132 29.46 10.31 18.75
N GLU A 133 30.29 11.27 19.14
CA GLU A 133 30.36 11.89 20.45
C GLU A 133 29.03 12.55 20.84
N ARG A 134 28.37 13.22 19.88
CA ARG A 134 27.08 13.89 20.11
C ARG A 134 25.93 12.89 20.25
N ARG A 135 25.99 11.77 19.54
CA ARG A 135 25.05 10.64 19.75
C ARG A 135 25.24 10.00 21.12
N ILE A 136 26.48 9.75 21.52
CA ILE A 136 26.79 9.18 22.84
C ILE A 136 26.30 10.12 23.94
N ALA A 137 26.57 11.43 23.83
CA ALA A 137 26.11 12.42 24.79
C ALA A 137 24.57 12.46 24.91
N GLN A 138 23.83 12.33 23.80
CA GLN A 138 22.37 12.27 23.84
C GLN A 138 21.86 10.99 24.51
N VAL A 139 22.45 9.83 24.17
CA VAL A 139 22.07 8.54 24.79
C VAL A 139 22.37 8.56 26.29
N GLU A 140 23.46 9.17 26.71
CA GLU A 140 23.80 9.35 28.13
C GLU A 140 22.84 10.30 28.83
N ALA A 141 22.45 11.40 28.20
CA ALA A 141 21.44 12.33 28.74
C ALA A 141 20.07 11.65 28.89
N ASP A 142 19.62 10.92 27.87
CA ASP A 142 18.36 10.17 27.90
C ASP A 142 18.40 9.11 29.01
N ARG A 143 19.52 8.40 29.15
CA ARG A 143 19.73 7.43 30.24
C ARG A 143 19.61 8.08 31.62
N GLN A 144 20.23 9.25 31.82
CA GLN A 144 20.12 9.98 33.08
C GLN A 144 18.67 10.41 33.35
N GLN A 145 17.96 10.88 32.33
CA GLN A 145 16.57 11.31 32.45
C GLN A 145 15.64 10.13 32.83
N VAL A 146 15.84 8.96 32.24
CA VAL A 146 15.11 7.74 32.60
C VAL A 146 15.41 7.32 34.05
N LEU A 147 16.67 7.37 34.48
CA LEU A 147 17.05 7.05 35.85
C LEU A 147 16.40 8.00 36.87
N GLN A 148 16.34 9.30 36.55
CA GLN A 148 15.66 10.28 37.38
C GLN A 148 14.16 9.97 37.49
N LEU A 149 13.51 9.66 36.36
CA LEU A 149 12.10 9.28 36.34
C LEU A 149 11.82 8.05 37.22
N ILE A 150 12.71 7.05 37.17
CA ILE A 150 12.62 5.85 38.03
C ILE A 150 12.77 6.21 39.51
N ALA A 151 13.71 7.11 39.84
CA ALA A 151 13.91 7.57 41.21
C ALA A 151 12.66 8.30 41.73
N ASP A 152 12.07 9.18 40.93
CA ASP A 152 10.87 9.94 41.28
C ASP A 152 9.66 9.01 41.50
N ILE A 153 9.47 8.01 40.64
CA ILE A 153 8.42 6.99 40.81
C ILE A 153 8.60 6.22 42.12
N ARG A 154 9.84 5.85 42.48
CA ARG A 154 10.13 5.14 43.74
C ARG A 154 9.91 6.04 44.95
N ALA A 155 10.33 7.30 44.90
CA ALA A 155 10.13 8.28 45.97
C ALA A 155 8.63 8.56 46.19
N GLY A 156 7.87 8.78 45.12
CA GLY A 156 6.42 8.97 45.18
C GLY A 156 5.68 7.76 45.76
N LYS A 157 6.08 6.53 45.38
CA LYS A 157 5.54 5.30 45.99
C LYS A 157 5.84 5.21 47.49
N THR A 158 7.04 5.60 47.91
CA THR A 158 7.43 5.58 49.33
C THR A 158 6.61 6.59 50.15
N GLN A 159 6.38 7.79 49.61
CA GLN A 159 5.55 8.82 50.24
C GLN A 159 4.07 8.42 50.31
N MET A 160 3.52 7.76 49.30
CA MET A 160 2.17 7.20 49.36
C MET A 160 2.03 6.14 50.47
N ILE A 161 3.02 5.26 50.62
CA ILE A 161 2.98 4.22 51.66
C ILE A 161 3.08 4.84 53.06
N GLN A 162 3.94 5.85 53.24
CA GLN A 162 4.07 6.56 54.51
C GLN A 162 2.80 7.35 54.89
N SER A 163 2.19 8.05 53.92
CA SER A 163 0.92 8.76 54.15
C SER A 163 -0.24 7.81 54.44
N GLN A 164 -0.28 6.62 53.80
CA GLN A 164 -1.29 5.60 54.08
C GLN A 164 -1.11 4.95 55.47
N GLN A 165 0.15 4.75 55.92
CA GLN A 165 0.43 4.28 57.29
C GLN A 165 0.09 5.32 58.36
N GLN A 166 0.38 6.61 58.12
CA GLN A 166 0.01 7.69 59.04
C GLN A 166 -1.51 7.84 59.15
N HIS A 167 -2.25 7.66 58.05
CA HIS A 167 -3.72 7.72 58.08
C HIS A 167 -4.34 6.55 58.86
N MET A 168 -3.81 5.33 58.72
CA MET A 168 -4.27 4.16 59.51
C MET A 168 -3.92 4.25 61.00
N MET A 169 -2.84 4.93 61.38
CA MET A 169 -2.45 5.16 62.78
C MET A 169 -3.29 6.25 63.46
N SER A 170 -3.89 7.17 62.69
CA SER A 170 -4.69 8.28 63.22
C SER A 170 -6.19 7.97 63.39
N MET A 171 -6.65 6.78 62.96
CA MET A 171 -8.05 6.33 63.07
C MET A 171 -8.26 5.25 64.14
N ARG A 172 -7.30 5.06 65.05
CA ARG A 172 -7.41 4.17 66.23
C ARG A 172 -7.62 4.96 67.51
#